data_AF-A0AAV5B680-F1
#
_entry.id   AF-A0AAV5B680-F1
#
_cell.length_a   1.000
_cell.length_b   1.000
_cell.length_c   1.000
_cell.angle_alpha   90.00
_cell.angle_beta   90.00
_cell.angle_gamma   90.00
#
_symmetry.space_group_name_H-M   'P 1'
#
loop_
_entity.id
_entity.type
_entity.pdbx_description
1 polymer ?
#
loop_
_entity_poly.entity_id
_entity_poly.type
_entity_poly.pdbx_seq_one_letter_code
_entity_poly.pdbx_strand_id
1 'polypeptide(L)'
;MASVVVSARVDEGTRRKAEAAARRAGMSLGSLISGFVSDLATTGKVPDSYTTDRELLRRRRALDTLEEISRSFPVGTPLDTMTRDEFMEEAYGDRD
;
A
#
# COMPACT_ATOMS: atom_id res chain seq x y z
N MET A 1 -2.51 -5.16 -35.81
CA MET A 1 -2.51 -4.52 -34.48
C MET A 1 -3.72 -3.62 -34.38
N ALA A 2 -4.53 -3.75 -33.33
CA ALA A 2 -5.60 -2.80 -33.05
C ALA A 2 -5.03 -1.65 -32.20
N SER A 3 -5.31 -0.41 -32.59
CA SER A 3 -4.97 0.78 -31.80
C SER A 3 -6.21 1.29 -31.09
N VAL A 4 -6.09 1.58 -29.79
CA VAL A 4 -7.18 2.15 -28.99
C VAL A 4 -6.71 3.50 -28.43
N VAL A 5 -7.61 4.49 -28.42
CA VAL A 5 -7.35 5.81 -27.84
C VAL A 5 -7.91 5.84 -26.42
N VAL A 6 -7.06 6.18 -25.45
CA VAL A 6 -7.48 6.44 -24.06
C VAL A 6 -7.60 7.94 -23.86
N SER A 7 -8.78 8.40 -23.46
CA SER A 7 -9.02 9.81 -23.11
C SER A 7 -9.46 9.91 -21.65
N ALA A 8 -8.89 10.88 -20.93
CA ALA A 8 -9.20 11.12 -19.53
C ALA A 8 -9.17 12.62 -19.24
N ARG A 9 -9.99 13.08 -18.31
CA ARG A 9 -9.95 14.46 -17.80
C ARG A 9 -9.10 14.49 -16.54
N VAL A 10 -8.11 15.38 -16.55
CA VAL A 10 -7.19 15.59 -15.42
C VAL A 10 -6.98 17.09 -15.29
N ASP A 11 -6.80 17.55 -14.05
CA ASP A 11 -6.38 18.93 -13.79
C ASP A 11 -5.06 19.26 -14.51
N GLU A 12 -4.97 20.47 -15.09
CA GLU A 12 -3.83 20.90 -15.89
C GLU A 12 -2.53 20.96 -15.07
N GLY A 13 -2.61 21.37 -13.80
CA GLY A 13 -1.45 21.38 -12.90
C GLY A 13 -0.94 19.97 -12.61
N THR A 14 -1.87 19.03 -12.40
CA THR A 14 -1.55 17.61 -12.22
C THR A 14 -0.91 17.02 -13.48
N ARG A 15 -1.45 17.30 -14.67
CA ARG A 15 -0.89 16.86 -15.95
C ARG A 15 0.55 17.32 -16.13
N ARG A 16 0.83 18.61 -15.90
CA ARG A 16 2.20 19.17 -16.03
C ARG A 16 3.19 18.51 -15.08
N LYS A 17 2.79 18.28 -13.83
CA LYS A 17 3.64 17.61 -12.84
C LYS A 17 3.96 16.17 -13.27
N ALA A 18 2.96 15.43 -13.73
CA ALA A 18 3.12 14.07 -14.22
C ALA A 18 4.04 14.01 -15.45
N GLU A 19 3.86 14.92 -16.42
CA GLU A 19 4.73 15.00 -17.59
C GLU A 19 6.18 15.32 -17.21
N ALA A 20 6.41 16.26 -16.29
CA ALA A 20 7.75 16.59 -15.82
C ALA A 20 8.40 15.42 -15.07
N ALA A 21 7.63 14.64 -14.30
CA ALA A 21 8.13 13.43 -13.64
C ALA A 21 8.48 12.34 -14.66
N ALA A 22 7.59 12.09 -15.64
CA ALA A 22 7.82 11.12 -16.71
C ALA A 22 9.10 11.44 -17.50
N ARG A 23 9.27 12.70 -17.90
CA ARG A 23 10.47 13.14 -18.64
C ARG A 23 11.75 12.97 -17.83
N ARG A 24 11.74 13.23 -16.52
CA ARG A 24 12.90 13.00 -15.64
C ARG A 24 13.28 11.53 -15.56
N ALA A 25 12.31 10.62 -15.69
CA ALA A 25 12.54 9.18 -15.78
C ALA A 25 12.89 8.70 -17.20
N GLY A 26 13.03 9.61 -18.18
CA GLY A 26 13.30 9.25 -19.58
C GLY A 26 12.09 8.64 -20.31
N MET A 27 10.87 8.83 -19.80
CA MET A 27 9.64 8.24 -20.33
C MET A 27 8.65 9.30 -20.81
N SER A 28 7.74 8.89 -21.70
CA SER A 28 6.57 9.70 -22.07
C SER A 28 5.37 9.35 -21.18
N LEU A 29 4.43 10.30 -21.02
CA LEU A 29 3.20 10.05 -20.28
C LEU A 29 2.37 8.92 -20.94
N GLY A 30 2.36 8.85 -22.27
CA GLY A 30 1.69 7.77 -23.01
C GLY A 30 2.30 6.40 -22.76
N SER A 31 3.63 6.30 -22.67
CA SER A 31 4.33 5.06 -22.32
C SER A 31 3.98 4.59 -20.90
N LEU A 32 3.88 5.53 -19.96
CA LEU A 32 3.45 5.27 -18.58
C LEU A 32 2.02 4.71 -18.52
N ILE A 33 1.08 5.36 -19.21
CA ILE A 33 -0.32 4.92 -19.26
C ILE A 33 -0.43 3.54 -19.93
N SER A 34 0.28 3.33 -21.04
CA SER A 34 0.29 2.05 -21.74
C SER A 34 0.82 0.91 -20.87
N GLY A 35 1.92 1.15 -20.14
CA GLY A 35 2.47 0.19 -19.19
C GLY A 35 1.49 -0.14 -18.07
N PHE A 36 0.88 0.88 -17.47
CA PHE A 36 -0.13 0.71 -16.41
C PHE A 36 -1.34 -0.13 -16.89
N VAL A 37 -1.89 0.20 -18.06
CA VAL A 37 -3.04 -0.53 -18.62
C VAL A 37 -2.67 -1.98 -18.93
N SER A 38 -1.46 -2.21 -19.44
CA SER A 38 -0.97 -3.56 -19.73
C SER A 38 -0.80 -4.38 -18.45
N ASP A 39 -0.27 -3.79 -17.39
CA ASP A 39 -0.08 -4.46 -16.09
C ASP A 39 -1.42 -4.76 -15.42
N LEU A 40 -2.36 -3.81 -15.44
CA LEU A 40 -3.73 -4.01 -14.96
C LEU A 40 -4.44 -5.13 -15.73
N ALA A 41 -4.30 -5.17 -17.05
CA ALA A 41 -4.92 -6.21 -17.88
C ALA A 41 -4.31 -7.59 -17.62
N THR A 42 -3.03 -7.66 -17.28
CA THR A 42 -2.32 -8.93 -17.04
C THR A 42 -2.57 -9.48 -15.63
N THR A 43 -2.57 -8.60 -14.62
CA THR A 43 -2.64 -9.00 -13.22
C THR A 43 -4.04 -8.91 -12.62
N GLY A 44 -4.94 -8.16 -13.28
CA GLY A 44 -6.26 -7.80 -12.74
C GLY A 44 -6.19 -6.85 -11.53
N LYS A 45 -5.01 -6.30 -11.23
CA LYS A 45 -4.75 -5.48 -10.04
C LYS A 45 -4.24 -4.11 -10.47
N VAL A 46 -4.64 -3.09 -9.71
CA VAL A 46 -4.06 -1.75 -9.87
C VAL A 46 -2.65 -1.79 -9.27
N PRO A 47 -1.60 -1.47 -10.04
CA PRO A 47 -0.23 -1.42 -9.55
C PRO A 47 -0.12 -0.47 -8.36
N ASP A 48 0.52 -0.93 -7.28
CA ASP A 48 0.74 -0.16 -6.06
C ASP A 48 1.73 0.98 -6.31
N SER A 49 1.25 2.11 -6.85
CA SER A 49 2.08 3.29 -7.09
C SER A 49 1.82 4.46 -6.14
N TYR A 50 0.98 4.28 -5.10
CA TYR A 50 0.61 5.36 -4.15
C TYR A 50 0.33 4.92 -2.70
N THR A 51 0.49 3.64 -2.37
CA THR A 51 0.12 3.07 -1.07
C THR A 51 1.24 3.09 -0.03
N THR A 52 2.48 3.37 -0.42
CA THR A 52 3.63 3.26 0.48
C THR A 52 3.52 4.21 1.68
N ASP A 53 3.30 5.51 1.49
CA ASP A 53 3.33 6.42 2.66
C ASP A 53 2.11 6.25 3.57
N ARG A 54 0.89 6.23 3.04
CA ARG A 54 -0.32 6.13 3.89
C ARG A 54 -0.51 4.76 4.51
N GLU A 55 -0.18 3.68 3.80
CA GLU A 55 -0.34 2.33 4.31
C GLU A 55 0.82 1.93 5.23
N LEU A 56 2.06 2.39 4.98
CA LEU A 56 3.14 2.29 5.97
C LEU A 56 2.87 3.15 7.19
N LEU A 57 2.33 4.37 7.05
CA LEU A 57 1.89 5.18 8.20
C LEU A 57 0.77 4.50 8.98
N ARG A 58 -0.21 3.87 8.30
CA ARG A 58 -1.26 3.09 8.97
C ARG A 58 -0.69 1.86 9.67
N ARG A 59 0.19 1.08 9.03
CA ARG A 59 0.86 -0.07 9.63
C ARG A 59 1.72 0.34 10.82
N ARG A 60 2.50 1.41 10.69
CA ARG A 60 3.33 1.93 11.78
C ARG A 60 2.49 2.40 12.96
N ARG A 61 1.43 3.19 12.71
CA ARG A 61 0.48 3.55 13.78
C ARG A 61 -0.16 2.33 14.42
N ALA A 62 -0.54 1.32 13.65
CA ALA A 62 -1.12 0.10 14.20
C ALA A 62 -0.12 -0.66 15.09
N LEU A 63 1.17 -0.71 14.70
CA LEU A 63 2.24 -1.29 15.52
C LEU A 63 2.52 -0.46 16.79
N ASP A 64 2.59 0.87 16.67
CA ASP A 64 2.78 1.78 17.81
C ASP A 64 1.60 1.65 18.80
N THR A 65 0.37 1.56 18.30
CA THR A 65 -0.83 1.33 19.13
C THR A 65 -0.81 -0.05 19.80
N LEU A 66 -0.36 -1.10 19.10
CA LEU A 66 -0.23 -2.43 19.70
C LEU A 66 0.83 -2.45 20.80
N GLU A 67 1.95 -1.75 20.61
CA GLU A 67 3.00 -1.62 21.62
C GLU A 67 2.55 -0.78 22.83
N GLU A 68 1.74 0.26 22.60
CA GLU A 68 1.13 1.04 23.68
C GLU A 68 0.15 0.20 24.48
N ILE A 69 -0.70 -0.59 23.81
CA ILE A 69 -1.62 -1.53 24.46
C ILE A 69 -0.84 -2.59 25.22
N SER A 70 0.22 -3.15 24.65
CA SER A 70 1.02 -4.18 25.33
C SER A 70 1.67 -3.65 26.61
N ARG A 71 2.17 -2.41 26.60
CA ARG A 71 2.73 -1.74 27.79
C ARG A 71 1.67 -1.34 28.82
N SER A 72 0.40 -1.28 28.43
CA SER A 72 -0.71 -0.95 29.34
C SER A 72 -1.18 -2.16 30.16
N PHE A 73 -0.72 -3.37 29.84
CA PHE A 73 -1.04 -4.55 30.63
C PHE A 73 -0.38 -4.49 32.01
N PRO A 74 -1.06 -4.92 33.08
CA PRO A 74 -0.47 -4.96 34.40
C PRO A 74 0.74 -5.91 34.42
N VAL A 75 1.84 -5.41 34.99
CA VAL A 75 3.10 -6.16 35.10
C VAL A 75 2.87 -7.48 35.84
N GLY A 76 3.29 -8.59 35.23
CA GLY A 76 3.11 -9.94 35.77
C GLY A 76 1.80 -10.64 35.39
N THR A 77 1.06 -10.11 34.41
CA THR A 77 -0.04 -10.86 33.78
C THR A 77 0.48 -11.77 32.66
N PRO A 78 -0.21 -12.88 32.32
CA PRO A 78 0.20 -13.75 31.22
C PRO A 78 0.41 -12.99 29.89
N LEU A 79 -0.42 -11.97 29.65
CA LEU A 79 -0.35 -11.07 28.49
C LEU A 79 0.88 -10.15 28.48
N ASP A 80 1.48 -9.88 29.64
CA ASP A 80 2.71 -9.07 29.78
C ASP A 80 3.97 -9.88 29.47
N THR A 81 3.92 -11.20 29.71
CA THR A 81 5.05 -12.12 29.48
C THR A 81 4.97 -12.87 28.16
N MET A 82 3.79 -12.94 27.54
CA MET A 82 3.60 -13.64 26.27
C MET A 82 4.25 -12.88 25.12
N THR A 83 4.95 -13.64 24.29
CA THR A 83 5.40 -13.18 22.98
C THR A 83 4.21 -12.99 22.04
N ARG A 84 4.43 -12.21 20.99
CA ARG A 84 3.40 -11.95 19.98
C ARG A 84 2.90 -13.25 19.32
N ASP A 85 3.78 -14.22 19.11
CA ASP A 85 3.43 -15.48 18.47
C ASP A 85 2.53 -16.32 19.36
N GLU A 86 2.84 -16.41 20.67
CA GLU A 86 1.99 -17.06 21.67
C GLU A 86 0.61 -16.40 21.76
N PHE A 87 0.54 -15.07 21.69
CA PHE A 87 -0.74 -14.35 21.67
C PHE A 87 -1.58 -14.67 20.42
N MET A 88 -0.95 -14.71 19.25
CA MET A 88 -1.67 -15.00 18.01
C MET A 88 -2.16 -16.46 17.95
N GLU A 89 -1.38 -17.39 18.50
CA GLU A 89 -1.77 -18.78 18.65
C GLU A 89 -2.95 -18.93 19.62
N GLU A 90 -2.93 -18.27 20.78
CA GLU A 90 -4.06 -18.34 21.72
C GLU A 90 -5.31 -17.61 21.21
N ALA A 91 -5.17 -16.45 20.57
CA ALA A 91 -6.30 -15.63 20.12
C ALA A 91 -6.97 -16.14 18.84
N TYR A 92 -6.24 -16.85 17.97
CA TYR A 92 -6.71 -17.24 16.64
C TYR A 92 -6.40 -18.68 16.22
N GLY A 93 -5.62 -19.44 17.01
CA GLY A 93 -5.21 -20.81 16.69
C GLY A 93 -6.34 -21.84 16.77
N ASP A 94 -7.47 -21.51 17.40
CA ASP A 94 -8.58 -22.44 17.65
C ASP A 94 -9.76 -22.28 16.66
N ARG A 95 -9.49 -21.82 15.43
CA ARG A 95 -10.51 -21.69 14.38
C ARG A 95 -10.38 -22.81 13.33
N ASP A 96 -10.88 -23.99 13.70
CA ASP A 96 -11.44 -24.98 12.77
C ASP A 96 -12.94 -24.70 12.50
#